data_AF-A0ABD3X732-F1
#
_entry.id   AF-A0ABD3X732-F1
#
_cell.length_a   1.000
_cell.length_b   1.000
_cell.length_c   1.000
_cell.angle_alpha   90.00
_cell.angle_beta   90.00
_cell.angle_gamma   90.00
#
_symmetry.space_group_name_H-M   'P 1'
#
loop_
_entity.id
_entity.type
_entity.pdbx_description
1 polymer ?
#
loop_
_entity_poly.entity_id
_entity_poly.type
_entity_poly.pdbx_seq_one_letter_code
_entity_poly.pdbx_strand_id
1 'polypeptide(L)'
;MLSKNFVPPASPLEKEVPIPMTSSIVPGSLCLLLLSITRIYQERNLEGAFWFAVLLNLKHIYLFVAPAYFVYLLRCYCFQSHADGRIRWDSFSPVRLISLGIIVLSVFAVSFGPFIHMGQLLQLLSRLFPVKRGLCHAYWAPNFWVLYNVADKAATVSASKFNLLAIESNRTAVMTGGLVQEYDHVVLPSITPFVTLVVTLLAITPSLFLLWSRPRGPASFVRALVLCAFGSFMFSWHVHEKAILLIILPLSLLMLYKKKDAQLFLVISTVGHYSLFPLLYRQQEIPIKVCLLLIYTLYIYAGLGKMFGFSWSWSSLPLLSQAESLYILGLVPLELYNSVIHSALGLSERLPFLPLLLTSFYCAVGVTYSWIKFYWLTFQEKPRKTEGKMQ
;
A
#
# COMPACT_ATOMS: atom_id res chain seq x y z
N MET A 1 1.61 3.16 69.10
CA MET A 1 2.77 3.43 68.21
C MET A 1 3.00 2.20 67.35
N LEU A 2 3.35 2.43 66.08
CA LEU A 2 3.80 1.49 65.04
C LEU A 2 2.73 0.79 64.17
N SER A 3 2.41 1.54 63.12
CA SER A 3 2.14 1.16 61.72
C SER A 3 2.40 -0.30 61.33
N LYS A 4 1.36 -0.94 60.78
CA LYS A 4 1.48 -2.02 59.79
C LYS A 4 1.33 -1.41 58.40
N ASN A 5 2.43 -1.31 57.66
CA ASN A 5 2.43 -0.90 56.26
C ASN A 5 1.84 -2.02 55.39
N PHE A 6 0.70 -1.73 54.79
CA PHE A 6 0.02 -2.54 53.77
C PHE A 6 0.70 -2.23 52.42
N VAL A 7 1.43 -3.21 51.86
CA VAL A 7 1.95 -3.15 50.49
C VAL A 7 0.90 -3.83 49.59
N PRO A 8 0.30 -3.14 48.61
CA PRO A 8 -0.64 -3.77 47.67
C PRO A 8 0.11 -4.63 46.64
N PRO A 9 -0.53 -5.69 46.10
CA PRO A 9 0.11 -6.59 45.14
C PRO A 9 0.34 -5.91 43.79
N ALA A 10 1.52 -6.15 43.21
CA ALA A 10 1.91 -5.69 41.88
C ALA A 10 1.01 -6.29 40.78
N SER A 11 0.67 -5.47 39.80
CA SER A 11 -0.11 -5.81 38.60
C SER A 11 0.65 -6.78 37.67
N PRO A 12 -0.05 -7.64 36.91
CA PRO A 12 0.57 -8.70 36.11
C PRO A 12 1.08 -8.22 34.73
N LEU A 13 1.80 -7.09 34.67
CA LEU A 13 2.27 -6.49 33.41
C LEU A 13 3.79 -6.43 33.23
N GLU A 14 4.60 -6.92 34.16
CA GLU A 14 6.07 -6.99 33.99
C GLU A 14 6.56 -8.42 33.77
N LYS A 15 6.41 -8.91 32.54
CA LYS A 15 7.34 -9.87 31.94
C LYS A 15 7.51 -9.52 30.46
N GLU A 16 8.31 -8.50 30.18
CA GLU A 16 8.84 -8.27 28.84
C GLU A 16 9.75 -9.45 28.46
N VAL A 17 9.26 -10.33 27.60
CA VAL A 17 10.12 -11.20 26.80
C VAL A 17 10.72 -10.31 25.70
N PRO A 18 12.05 -10.20 25.56
CA PRO A 18 12.66 -9.40 24.51
C PRO A 18 12.30 -10.01 23.16
N ILE A 19 11.44 -9.32 22.41
CA ILE A 19 11.14 -9.65 21.01
C ILE A 19 12.42 -9.32 20.21
N PRO A 20 13.04 -10.29 19.51
CA PRO A 20 14.25 -10.02 18.75
C PRO A 20 13.93 -9.02 17.61
N MET A 21 14.84 -8.06 17.43
CA MET A 21 14.84 -7.08 16.35
C MET A 21 14.79 -7.74 14.96
N THR A 22 13.59 -8.01 14.45
CA THR A 22 13.35 -8.40 13.05
C THR A 22 12.98 -7.20 12.17
N SER A 23 13.08 -5.96 12.68
CA SER A 23 12.81 -4.73 11.92
C SER A 23 13.89 -4.39 10.89
N SER A 24 15.10 -4.95 11.00
CA SER A 24 16.24 -4.70 10.10
C SER A 24 16.07 -5.24 8.67
N ILE A 25 15.10 -6.13 8.43
CA ILE A 25 14.84 -6.71 7.10
C ILE A 25 13.91 -5.81 6.26
N VAL A 26 13.19 -4.87 6.88
CA VAL A 26 12.27 -3.97 6.17
C VAL A 26 12.98 -2.98 5.25
N PRO A 27 14.07 -2.29 5.66
CA PRO A 27 14.87 -1.48 4.75
C PRO A 27 15.48 -2.31 3.62
N GLY A 28 16.02 -3.49 3.95
CA GLY A 28 16.67 -4.38 2.99
C GLY A 28 15.74 -4.84 1.86
N SER A 29 14.51 -5.24 2.18
CA SER A 29 13.55 -5.70 1.16
C SER A 29 13.12 -4.58 0.21
N LEU A 30 12.96 -3.36 0.71
CA LEU A 30 12.58 -2.20 -0.10
C LEU A 30 13.73 -1.77 -1.04
N CYS A 31 14.97 -1.80 -0.55
CA CYS A 31 16.16 -1.57 -1.38
C CYS A 31 16.30 -2.61 -2.49
N LEU A 32 16.04 -3.89 -2.19
CA LEU A 32 16.07 -4.96 -3.19
C LEU A 32 15.00 -4.78 -4.28
N LEU A 33 13.81 -4.26 -3.93
CA LEU A 33 12.80 -3.89 -4.93
C LEU A 33 13.30 -2.80 -5.87
N LEU A 34 13.91 -1.74 -5.32
CA LEU A 34 14.46 -0.67 -6.16
C LEU A 34 15.62 -1.19 -7.02
N LEU A 35 16.49 -2.04 -6.47
CA LEU A 35 17.57 -2.68 -7.20
C LEU A 35 17.05 -3.51 -8.38
N SER A 36 16.03 -4.35 -8.17
CA SER A 36 15.44 -5.15 -9.25
C SER A 36 14.82 -4.27 -10.35
N ILE A 37 14.16 -3.17 -9.98
CA ILE A 37 13.64 -2.18 -10.94
C ILE A 37 14.79 -1.51 -11.71
N THR A 38 15.85 -1.07 -11.02
CA THR A 38 17.01 -0.42 -11.66
C THR A 38 17.73 -1.36 -12.63
N ARG A 39 17.88 -2.65 -12.30
CA ARG A 39 18.47 -3.63 -13.24
C ARG A 39 17.62 -3.81 -14.50
N ILE A 40 16.29 -3.76 -14.37
CA ILE A 40 15.38 -3.75 -15.53
C ILE A 40 15.56 -2.47 -16.36
N TYR A 41 15.74 -1.30 -15.73
CA TYR A 41 16.03 -0.05 -16.44
C TYR A 41 17.37 -0.09 -17.20
N GLN A 42 18.35 -0.83 -16.68
CA GLN A 42 19.64 -1.06 -17.33
C GLN A 42 19.60 -2.16 -18.41
N GLU A 43 18.41 -2.64 -18.78
CA GLU A 43 18.18 -3.75 -19.72
C GLU A 43 18.75 -5.12 -19.27
N ARG A 44 19.23 -5.20 -18.02
CA ARG A 44 19.74 -6.43 -17.38
C ARG A 44 18.59 -7.23 -16.77
N ASN A 45 17.69 -7.69 -17.63
CA ASN A 45 16.44 -8.35 -17.23
C ASN A 45 16.64 -9.61 -16.38
N LEU A 46 17.70 -10.39 -16.63
CA LEU A 46 18.03 -11.60 -15.86
C LEU A 46 18.43 -11.26 -14.41
N GLU A 47 19.28 -10.24 -14.22
CA GLU A 47 19.65 -9.76 -12.88
C GLU A 47 18.42 -9.21 -12.15
N GLY A 48 17.56 -8.46 -12.86
CA GLY A 48 16.30 -7.97 -12.31
C GLY A 48 15.36 -9.08 -11.84
N ALA A 49 15.23 -10.15 -12.62
CA ALA A 49 14.44 -11.33 -12.28
C ALA A 49 15.03 -12.08 -11.07
N PHE A 50 16.35 -12.23 -11.01
CA PHE A 50 17.05 -12.83 -9.88
C PHE A 50 16.78 -12.07 -8.58
N TRP A 51 17.00 -10.76 -8.56
CA TRP A 51 16.78 -9.94 -7.35
C TRP A 51 15.31 -9.93 -6.93
N PHE A 52 14.38 -9.93 -7.88
CA PHE A 52 12.95 -10.03 -7.57
C PHE A 52 12.56 -11.41 -7.01
N ALA A 53 13.15 -12.50 -7.51
CA ALA A 53 12.94 -13.84 -6.96
C ALA A 53 13.48 -13.95 -5.53
N VAL A 54 14.66 -13.38 -5.24
CA VAL A 54 15.20 -13.29 -3.88
C VAL A 54 14.26 -12.47 -2.99
N LEU A 55 13.75 -11.34 -3.48
CA LEU A 55 12.81 -10.49 -2.75
C LEU A 55 11.52 -11.22 -2.37
N LEU A 56 10.95 -12.04 -3.26
CA LEU A 56 9.77 -12.85 -2.98
C LEU A 56 10.03 -13.86 -1.84
N ASN A 57 11.22 -14.45 -1.80
CA ASN A 57 11.63 -15.38 -0.74
C ASN A 57 11.89 -14.66 0.60
N LEU A 58 12.28 -13.38 0.59
CA LEU A 58 12.39 -12.57 1.80
C LEU A 58 11.03 -12.19 2.38
N LYS A 59 10.11 -11.71 1.52
CA LYS A 59 8.75 -11.35 1.92
C LYS A 59 7.73 -11.63 0.83
N HIS A 60 6.72 -12.43 1.16
CA HIS A 60 5.62 -12.76 0.24
C HIS A 60 4.71 -11.57 -0.11
N ILE A 61 4.77 -10.44 0.60
CA ILE A 61 3.97 -9.23 0.28
C ILE A 61 4.25 -8.71 -1.14
N TYR A 62 5.45 -8.97 -1.69
CA TYR A 62 5.79 -8.58 -3.06
C TYR A 62 5.12 -9.45 -4.12
N LEU A 63 4.40 -10.52 -3.73
CA LEU A 63 3.57 -11.29 -4.65
C LEU A 63 2.52 -10.42 -5.33
N PHE A 64 2.04 -9.36 -4.67
CA PHE A 64 1.10 -8.41 -5.25
C PHE A 64 1.62 -7.68 -6.48
N VAL A 65 2.93 -7.46 -6.59
CA VAL A 65 3.56 -6.81 -7.75
C VAL A 65 4.15 -7.80 -8.75
N ALA A 66 4.20 -9.09 -8.42
CA ALA A 66 4.73 -10.14 -9.29
C ALA A 66 4.05 -10.23 -10.67
N PRO A 67 2.73 -10.02 -10.83
CA PRO A 67 2.10 -10.03 -12.14
C PRO A 67 2.71 -9.00 -13.11
N ALA A 68 3.09 -7.81 -12.64
CA ALA A 68 3.75 -6.80 -13.47
C ALA A 68 5.13 -7.25 -13.95
N TYR A 69 5.93 -7.88 -13.07
CA TYR A 69 7.23 -8.45 -13.43
C TYR A 69 7.08 -9.57 -14.46
N PHE A 70 6.15 -10.50 -14.21
CA PHE A 70 5.90 -11.61 -15.10
C PHE A 70 5.48 -11.14 -16.50
N VAL A 71 4.47 -10.28 -16.59
CA VAL A 71 3.97 -9.76 -17.86
C VAL A 71 5.04 -8.95 -18.58
N TYR A 72 5.81 -8.12 -17.87
CA TYR A 72 6.88 -7.34 -18.49
C TYR A 72 8.02 -8.22 -19.02
N LEU A 73 8.55 -9.15 -18.22
CA LEU A 73 9.64 -10.02 -18.64
C LEU A 73 9.19 -10.95 -19.76
N LEU A 74 7.99 -11.51 -19.67
CA LEU A 74 7.44 -12.30 -20.76
C LEU A 74 7.32 -11.45 -22.04
N ARG A 75 6.71 -10.26 -21.96
CA ARG A 75 6.44 -9.42 -23.12
C ARG A 75 7.69 -8.79 -23.74
N CYS A 76 8.61 -8.26 -22.93
CA CYS A 76 9.72 -7.43 -23.38
C CYS A 76 11.02 -8.22 -23.55
N TYR A 77 11.23 -9.27 -22.74
CA TYR A 77 12.44 -10.09 -22.85
C TYR A 77 12.24 -11.29 -23.76
N CYS A 78 11.09 -11.99 -23.68
CA CYS A 78 10.86 -13.21 -24.46
C CYS A 78 10.35 -12.95 -25.89
N PHE A 79 9.67 -11.82 -26.14
CA PHE A 79 9.24 -11.41 -27.48
C PHE A 79 10.01 -10.19 -27.97
N GLN A 80 10.26 -10.11 -29.28
CA GLN A 80 10.71 -8.89 -29.93
C GLN A 80 9.50 -7.99 -30.26
N SER A 81 9.75 -6.68 -30.31
CA SER A 81 8.75 -5.69 -30.70
C SER A 81 9.07 -5.12 -32.07
N HIS A 82 8.05 -4.87 -32.88
CA HIS A 82 8.19 -4.01 -34.05
C HIS A 82 8.56 -2.58 -33.64
N ALA A 83 9.05 -1.78 -34.59
CA ALA A 83 9.31 -0.35 -34.39
C ALA A 83 8.09 0.42 -33.83
N ASP A 84 6.87 -0.06 -34.16
CA ASP A 84 5.60 0.51 -33.68
C ASP A 84 5.18 0.03 -32.27
N GLY A 85 5.99 -0.79 -31.60
CA GLY A 85 5.72 -1.33 -30.26
C GLY A 85 4.74 -2.52 -30.21
N ARG A 86 4.23 -2.98 -31.36
CA ARG A 86 3.40 -4.19 -31.47
C ARG A 86 4.23 -5.47 -31.28
N ILE A 87 3.57 -6.52 -30.78
CA ILE A 87 4.20 -7.84 -30.55
C ILE A 87 4.47 -8.49 -31.91
N ARG A 88 5.68 -8.97 -32.12
CA ARG A 88 5.97 -9.89 -33.23
C ARG A 88 5.84 -11.31 -32.68
N TRP A 89 4.66 -11.92 -32.84
CA TRP A 89 4.35 -13.23 -32.24
C TRP A 89 5.33 -14.34 -32.66
N ASP A 90 5.85 -14.26 -33.88
CA ASP A 90 6.81 -15.23 -34.44
C ASP A 90 8.23 -15.12 -33.84
N SER A 91 8.49 -14.08 -33.04
CA SER A 91 9.81 -13.81 -32.46
C SER A 91 10.01 -14.38 -31.06
N PHE A 92 9.11 -15.25 -30.61
CA PHE A 92 9.19 -15.86 -29.29
C PHE A 92 10.48 -16.68 -29.14
N SER A 93 11.29 -16.32 -28.15
CA SER A 93 12.52 -17.05 -27.83
C SER A 93 12.30 -17.97 -26.63
N PRO A 94 12.13 -19.30 -26.84
CA PRO A 94 11.96 -20.25 -25.74
C PRO A 94 13.20 -20.31 -24.84
N VAL A 95 14.39 -20.13 -25.40
CA VAL A 95 15.66 -20.09 -24.64
C VAL A 95 15.63 -19.01 -23.57
N ARG A 96 15.13 -17.81 -23.90
CA ARG A 96 15.01 -16.70 -22.94
C ARG A 96 14.02 -17.00 -21.81
N LEU A 97 12.90 -17.63 -22.14
CA LEU A 97 11.93 -18.06 -21.13
C LEU A 97 12.52 -19.12 -20.21
N ILE A 98 13.22 -20.11 -20.75
CA ILE A 98 13.89 -21.16 -19.99
C ILE A 98 14.96 -20.54 -19.08
N SER A 99 15.78 -19.61 -19.57
CA SER A 99 16.78 -18.91 -18.75
C SER A 99 16.15 -18.18 -17.55
N LEU A 100 15.02 -17.47 -17.76
CA LEU A 100 14.27 -16.85 -16.66
C LEU A 100 13.74 -17.89 -15.68
N GLY A 101 13.15 -18.97 -16.20
CA GLY A 101 12.63 -20.08 -15.42
C GLY A 101 13.71 -20.73 -14.55
N ILE A 102 14.89 -20.99 -15.09
CA ILE A 102 16.04 -21.56 -14.36
C ILE A 102 16.47 -20.63 -13.21
N ILE A 103 16.57 -19.31 -13.46
CA ILE A 103 16.92 -18.35 -12.42
C ILE A 103 15.88 -18.36 -11.29
N VAL A 104 14.59 -18.28 -11.60
CA VAL A 104 13.54 -18.30 -10.56
C VAL A 104 13.54 -19.63 -9.82
N LEU A 105 13.54 -20.76 -10.54
CA LEU A 105 13.52 -22.09 -9.93
C LEU A 105 14.75 -22.36 -9.08
N SER A 106 15.94 -21.91 -9.49
CA SER A 106 17.16 -22.06 -8.69
C SER A 106 17.08 -21.31 -7.36
N VAL A 107 16.62 -20.05 -7.38
CA VAL A 107 16.46 -19.26 -6.14
C VAL A 107 15.45 -19.91 -5.20
N PHE A 108 14.30 -20.35 -5.73
CA PHE A 108 13.28 -21.05 -4.94
C PHE A 108 13.77 -22.42 -4.45
N ALA A 109 14.53 -23.17 -5.25
CA ALA A 109 15.12 -24.44 -4.85
C ALA A 109 16.13 -24.27 -3.72
N VAL A 110 16.97 -23.23 -3.77
CA VAL A 110 17.91 -22.92 -2.68
C VAL A 110 17.15 -22.53 -1.40
N SER A 111 16.08 -21.74 -1.52
CA SER A 111 15.31 -21.26 -0.36
C SER A 111 14.41 -22.34 0.25
N PHE A 112 13.66 -23.08 -0.57
CA PHE A 112 12.67 -24.07 -0.12
C PHE A 112 13.21 -25.51 -0.07
N GLY A 113 14.32 -25.81 -0.76
CA GLY A 113 14.92 -27.14 -0.82
C GLY A 113 15.19 -27.79 0.54
N PRO A 114 15.78 -27.07 1.52
CA PRO A 114 15.98 -27.62 2.87
C PRO A 114 14.66 -28.05 3.55
N PHE A 115 13.59 -27.28 3.37
CA PHE A 115 12.28 -27.59 3.95
C PHE A 115 11.57 -28.76 3.25
N ILE A 116 11.81 -28.92 1.94
CA ILE A 116 11.34 -30.10 1.18
C ILE A 116 12.05 -31.34 1.70
N HIS A 117 13.38 -31.28 1.88
CA HIS A 117 14.17 -32.39 2.40
C HIS A 117 13.75 -32.78 3.82
N MET A 118 13.41 -31.80 4.67
CA MET A 118 12.91 -32.04 6.03
C MET A 118 11.42 -32.44 6.09
N GLY A 119 10.71 -32.49 4.96
CA GLY A 119 9.28 -32.81 4.93
C GLY A 119 8.35 -31.76 5.55
N GLN A 120 8.85 -30.53 5.78
CA GLN A 120 8.13 -29.46 6.51
C GLN A 120 7.47 -28.42 5.59
N LEU A 121 7.43 -28.66 4.27
CA LEU A 121 6.93 -27.68 3.29
C LEU A 121 5.50 -27.22 3.59
N LEU A 122 4.60 -28.15 3.91
CA LEU A 122 3.18 -27.83 4.16
C LEU A 122 3.02 -26.91 5.39
N GLN A 123 3.79 -27.19 6.45
CA GLN A 123 3.80 -26.39 7.68
C GLN A 123 4.36 -24.98 7.45
N LEU A 124 5.36 -24.85 6.56
CA LEU A 124 5.87 -23.55 6.16
C LEU A 124 4.81 -22.77 5.38
N LEU A 125 4.14 -23.40 4.41
CA LEU A 125 3.11 -22.76 3.60
C LEU A 125 1.90 -22.30 4.43
N SER A 126 1.46 -23.09 5.40
CA SER A 126 0.36 -22.71 6.29
C SER A 126 0.69 -21.51 7.20
N ARG A 127 1.98 -21.30 7.50
CA ARG A 127 2.46 -20.12 8.24
C ARG A 127 2.66 -18.91 7.33
N LEU A 128 3.06 -19.14 6.08
CA LEU A 128 3.28 -18.07 5.11
C LEU A 128 1.96 -17.45 4.65
N PHE A 129 0.92 -18.26 4.46
CA PHE A 129 -0.42 -17.85 4.06
C PHE A 129 -1.47 -18.23 5.12
N PRO A 130 -1.56 -17.48 6.23
CA PRO A 130 -2.54 -17.75 7.27
C PRO A 130 -3.95 -17.37 6.79
N VAL A 131 -4.77 -18.36 6.47
CA VAL A 131 -6.14 -18.17 5.93
C VAL A 131 -7.09 -17.51 6.95
N LYS A 132 -6.80 -17.61 8.26
CA LYS A 132 -7.72 -17.22 9.36
C LYS A 132 -7.67 -15.74 9.79
N ARG A 133 -7.18 -14.82 8.94
CA ARG A 133 -7.14 -13.39 9.30
C ARG A 133 -8.32 -12.68 8.65
N GLY A 134 -9.13 -11.97 9.43
CA GLY A 134 -10.33 -11.25 8.95
C GLY A 134 -10.01 -10.07 8.01
N LEU A 135 -11.06 -9.56 7.36
CA LEU A 135 -11.00 -8.49 6.34
C LEU A 135 -10.47 -7.15 6.88
N CYS A 136 -10.76 -6.84 8.13
CA CYS A 136 -10.36 -5.59 8.79
C CYS A 136 -9.68 -5.90 10.11
N HIS A 137 -8.52 -5.29 10.34
CA HIS A 137 -7.83 -5.30 11.64
C HIS A 137 -8.30 -4.13 12.51
N ALA A 138 -7.90 -4.13 13.78
CA ALA A 138 -8.15 -3.03 14.71
C ALA A 138 -7.61 -1.68 14.21
N TYR A 139 -6.55 -1.70 13.41
CA TYR A 139 -6.08 -0.58 12.62
C TYR A 139 -6.58 -0.73 11.19
N TRP A 140 -7.20 0.32 10.69
CA TRP A 140 -7.84 0.31 9.39
C TRP A 140 -6.83 0.83 8.37
N ALA A 141 -6.23 -0.07 7.59
CA ALA A 141 -5.47 0.34 6.40
C ALA A 141 -6.36 1.24 5.53
N PRO A 142 -5.87 2.39 5.04
CA PRO A 142 -6.69 3.37 4.31
C PRO A 142 -7.03 2.90 2.89
N ASN A 143 -7.85 1.87 2.79
CA ASN A 143 -8.24 1.19 1.56
C ASN A 143 -9.75 1.33 1.30
N PHE A 144 -10.25 0.66 0.25
CA PHE A 144 -11.65 0.75 -0.13
C PHE A 144 -12.60 0.21 0.96
N TRP A 145 -12.18 -0.82 1.70
CA TRP A 145 -13.01 -1.47 2.72
C TRP A 145 -13.32 -0.55 3.89
N VAL A 146 -12.44 0.42 4.19
CA VAL A 146 -12.75 1.48 5.17
C VAL A 146 -13.95 2.31 4.74
N LEU A 147 -14.00 2.72 3.48
CA LEU A 147 -15.12 3.50 2.95
C LEU A 147 -16.40 2.67 2.99
N TYR A 148 -16.30 1.38 2.66
CA TYR A 148 -17.42 0.44 2.71
C TYR A 148 -17.97 0.24 4.13
N ASN A 149 -17.10 0.05 5.12
CA ASN A 149 -17.49 -0.15 6.52
C ASN A 149 -18.06 1.14 7.15
N VAL A 150 -17.50 2.30 6.81
CA VAL A 150 -18.08 3.59 7.25
C VAL A 150 -19.47 3.77 6.64
N ALA A 151 -19.67 3.39 5.37
CA ALA A 151 -20.97 3.44 4.73
C ALA A 151 -21.98 2.48 5.38
N ASP A 152 -21.59 1.24 5.70
CA ASP A 152 -22.45 0.28 6.43
C ASP A 152 -22.90 0.85 7.79
N LYS A 153 -21.95 1.43 8.53
CA LYS A 153 -22.21 2.02 9.84
C LYS A 153 -23.11 3.26 9.73
N ALA A 154 -22.88 4.12 8.75
CA ALA A 154 -23.72 5.30 8.51
C ALA A 154 -25.15 4.89 8.10
N ALA A 155 -25.29 3.85 7.29
CA ALA A 155 -26.59 3.29 6.89
C ALA A 155 -27.32 2.70 8.11
N THR A 156 -26.61 1.96 8.97
CA THR A 156 -27.14 1.39 10.21
C THR A 156 -27.68 2.47 11.15
N VAL A 157 -26.89 3.53 11.39
CA VAL A 157 -27.27 4.66 12.24
C VAL A 157 -28.46 5.45 11.66
N SER A 158 -28.53 5.56 10.33
CA SER A 158 -29.66 6.22 9.66
C SER A 158 -30.92 5.37 9.76
N ALA A 159 -30.83 4.07 9.51
CA ALA A 159 -31.95 3.13 9.60
C ALA A 159 -32.52 3.05 11.02
N SER A 160 -31.67 3.08 12.05
CA SER A 160 -32.13 3.10 13.45
C SER A 160 -32.84 4.40 13.81
N LYS A 161 -32.46 5.54 13.21
CA LYS A 161 -33.15 6.84 13.43
C LYS A 161 -34.52 6.89 12.75
N PHE A 162 -34.69 6.21 11.63
CA PHE A 162 -35.94 6.18 10.87
C PHE A 162 -36.85 4.99 11.21
N ASN A 163 -36.52 4.16 12.22
CA ASN A 163 -37.28 2.97 12.64
C ASN A 163 -37.61 1.99 11.49
N LEU A 164 -36.85 2.01 10.39
CA LEU A 164 -37.13 1.22 9.19
C LEU A 164 -36.66 -0.24 9.30
N LEU A 165 -35.79 -0.54 10.26
CA LEU A 165 -35.28 -1.88 10.52
C LEU A 165 -35.29 -2.12 12.04
N ALA A 166 -35.94 -3.20 12.48
CA ALA A 166 -35.79 -3.73 13.82
C ALA A 166 -34.39 -4.37 13.93
N ILE A 167 -33.36 -3.53 13.98
CA ILE A 167 -31.98 -3.97 14.10
C ILE A 167 -31.77 -4.41 15.54
N GLU A 168 -31.57 -5.71 15.77
CA GLU A 168 -31.19 -6.23 17.08
C GLU A 168 -29.94 -5.47 17.58
N SER A 169 -30.10 -4.73 18.68
CA SER A 169 -29.12 -3.75 19.16
C SER A 169 -27.74 -4.36 19.51
N ASN A 170 -27.67 -5.69 19.68
CA ASN A 170 -26.48 -6.41 20.09
C ASN A 170 -25.34 -6.47 19.05
N ARG A 171 -25.60 -6.26 17.76
CA ARG A 171 -24.55 -6.35 16.71
C ARG A 171 -23.81 -5.03 16.44
N THR A 172 -24.33 -3.90 16.91
CA THR A 172 -23.78 -2.57 16.60
C THR A 172 -22.49 -2.24 17.37
N ALA A 173 -22.24 -2.90 18.51
CA ALA A 173 -21.13 -2.60 19.42
C ALA A 173 -19.83 -3.38 19.12
N VAL A 174 -19.88 -4.45 18.32
CA VAL A 174 -18.72 -5.36 18.11
C VAL A 174 -17.62 -4.69 17.26
N MET A 175 -17.99 -3.74 16.40
CA MET A 175 -17.07 -3.03 15.48
C MET A 175 -16.00 -2.18 16.18
N THR A 176 -16.21 -1.77 17.44
CA THR A 176 -15.30 -0.88 18.17
C THR A 176 -14.56 -1.59 19.30
N GLY A 177 -14.48 -2.92 19.30
CA GLY A 177 -13.82 -3.69 20.36
C GLY A 177 -12.32 -3.93 20.15
N GLY A 178 -11.75 -3.52 19.01
CA GLY A 178 -10.32 -3.77 18.70
C GLY A 178 -9.96 -5.26 18.52
N LEU A 179 -10.94 -6.16 18.46
CA LEU A 179 -10.74 -7.60 18.27
C LEU A 179 -10.77 -7.94 16.77
N VAL A 180 -9.77 -8.72 16.33
CA VAL A 180 -9.63 -9.24 14.96
C VAL A 180 -10.62 -10.41 14.78
N GLN A 181 -11.86 -10.10 14.40
CA GLN A 181 -12.87 -11.12 14.08
C GLN A 181 -13.41 -10.90 12.65
N GLU A 182 -13.89 -11.98 12.04
CA GLU A 182 -14.60 -11.94 10.75
C GLU A 182 -15.83 -11.03 10.90
N TYR A 183 -15.95 -10.06 9.99
CA TYR A 183 -16.98 -9.04 10.07
C TYR A 183 -18.18 -9.45 9.22
N ASP A 184 -19.32 -9.61 9.87
CA ASP A 184 -20.62 -9.69 9.21
C ASP A 184 -21.20 -8.27 9.10
N HIS A 185 -21.22 -7.73 7.89
CA HIS A 185 -21.88 -6.47 7.56
C HIS A 185 -23.37 -6.52 7.91
N VAL A 186 -23.92 -5.43 8.46
CA VAL A 186 -25.28 -5.41 9.00
C VAL A 186 -26.31 -5.04 7.92
N VAL A 187 -25.97 -4.09 7.06
CA VAL A 187 -26.85 -3.60 5.99
C VAL A 187 -26.32 -4.01 4.61
N LEU A 188 -25.01 -3.90 4.43
CA LEU A 188 -24.31 -4.28 3.20
C LEU A 188 -23.99 -5.79 3.18
N PRO A 189 -23.78 -6.39 2.00
CA PRO A 189 -23.47 -7.81 1.91
C PRO A 189 -22.09 -8.14 2.52
N SER A 190 -22.05 -9.21 3.32
CA SER A 190 -20.82 -9.76 3.86
C SER A 190 -19.85 -10.14 2.74
N ILE A 191 -18.66 -9.57 2.78
CA ILE A 191 -17.63 -9.80 1.75
C ILE A 191 -16.85 -11.07 2.12
N THR A 192 -16.65 -11.97 1.16
CA THR A 192 -15.82 -13.18 1.35
C THR A 192 -14.40 -12.98 0.77
N PRO A 193 -13.38 -13.73 1.24
CA PRO A 193 -12.03 -13.67 0.67
C PRO A 193 -12.00 -13.89 -0.84
N PHE A 194 -12.87 -14.77 -1.34
CA PHE A 194 -12.97 -15.04 -2.78
C PHE A 194 -13.43 -13.80 -3.57
N VAL A 195 -14.44 -13.07 -3.07
CA VAL A 195 -14.92 -11.83 -3.72
C VAL A 195 -13.80 -10.80 -3.79
N THR A 196 -13.06 -10.61 -2.69
CA THR A 196 -11.93 -9.65 -2.68
C THR A 196 -10.81 -10.03 -3.63
N LEU A 197 -10.53 -11.33 -3.78
CA LEU A 197 -9.57 -11.84 -4.75
C LEU A 197 -10.02 -11.51 -6.18
N VAL A 198 -11.29 -11.76 -6.51
CA VAL A 198 -11.84 -11.45 -7.83
C VAL A 198 -11.77 -9.94 -8.10
N VAL A 199 -12.22 -9.09 -7.18
CA VAL A 199 -12.17 -7.63 -7.33
C VAL A 199 -10.73 -7.12 -7.46
N THR A 200 -9.80 -7.68 -6.69
CA THR A 200 -8.37 -7.34 -6.79
C THR A 200 -7.81 -7.69 -8.16
N LEU A 201 -8.09 -8.90 -8.67
CA LEU A 201 -7.65 -9.32 -9.99
C LEU A 201 -8.26 -8.43 -11.09
N LEU A 202 -9.54 -8.09 -10.98
CA LEU A 202 -10.21 -7.17 -11.92
C LEU A 202 -9.58 -5.77 -11.90
N ALA A 203 -9.20 -5.24 -10.73
CA ALA A 203 -8.55 -3.94 -10.61
C ALA A 203 -7.16 -3.93 -11.28
N ILE A 204 -6.41 -5.03 -11.15
CA ILE A 204 -5.03 -5.16 -11.65
C ILE A 204 -5.00 -5.46 -13.15
N THR A 205 -5.95 -6.26 -13.67
CA THR A 205 -5.95 -6.81 -15.03
C THR A 205 -5.77 -5.77 -16.13
N PRO A 206 -6.47 -4.62 -16.15
CA PRO A 206 -6.33 -3.70 -17.28
C PRO A 206 -4.96 -3.03 -17.32
N SER A 207 -4.26 -2.90 -16.18
CA SER A 207 -2.87 -2.42 -16.16
C SER A 207 -1.90 -3.42 -16.79
N LEU A 208 -2.11 -4.72 -16.54
CA LEU A 208 -1.34 -5.81 -17.15
C LEU A 208 -1.63 -5.92 -18.64
N PHE A 209 -2.90 -5.79 -19.03
CA PHE A 209 -3.30 -5.78 -20.43
C PHE A 209 -2.65 -4.62 -21.20
N LEU A 210 -2.61 -3.42 -20.60
CA LEU A 210 -1.95 -2.27 -21.19
C LEU A 210 -0.44 -2.51 -21.34
N LEU A 211 0.21 -3.08 -20.32
CA LEU A 211 1.63 -3.42 -20.35
C LEU A 211 1.96 -4.45 -21.44
N TRP A 212 1.12 -5.47 -21.58
CA TRP A 212 1.24 -6.50 -22.61
C TRP A 212 1.06 -5.92 -24.02
N SER A 213 -0.02 -5.16 -24.21
CA SER A 213 -0.42 -4.64 -25.52
C SER A 213 0.51 -3.53 -26.01
N ARG A 214 1.04 -2.70 -25.10
CA ARG A 214 1.82 -1.50 -25.42
C ARG A 214 2.98 -1.32 -24.43
N PRO A 215 4.04 -2.15 -24.49
CA PRO A 215 5.21 -1.98 -23.64
C PRO A 215 6.00 -0.73 -24.07
N ARG A 216 5.83 0.38 -23.35
CA ARG A 216 6.50 1.67 -23.64
C ARG A 216 7.79 1.84 -22.83
N GLY A 217 8.64 0.81 -22.82
CA GLY A 217 9.89 0.78 -22.07
C GLY A 217 9.74 0.57 -20.55
N PRO A 218 10.83 0.75 -19.78
CA PRO A 218 10.87 0.48 -18.34
C PRO A 218 9.92 1.35 -17.50
N ALA A 219 9.60 2.57 -17.96
CA ALA A 219 8.63 3.42 -17.27
C ALA A 219 7.22 2.82 -17.27
N SER A 220 6.81 2.20 -18.39
CA SER A 220 5.51 1.50 -18.46
C SER A 220 5.44 0.33 -17.49
N PHE A 221 6.56 -0.35 -17.27
CA PHE A 221 6.68 -1.41 -16.28
C PHE A 221 6.47 -0.88 -14.86
N VAL A 222 7.14 0.21 -14.49
CA VAL A 222 6.95 0.82 -13.16
C VAL A 222 5.52 1.31 -12.97
N ARG A 223 4.89 1.87 -14.00
CA ARG A 223 3.46 2.26 -13.93
C ARG A 223 2.56 1.05 -13.67
N ALA A 224 2.77 -0.05 -14.39
CA ALA A 224 2.01 -1.28 -14.17
C ALA A 224 2.28 -1.88 -12.78
N LEU A 225 3.53 -1.84 -12.32
CA LEU A 225 3.91 -2.27 -10.97
C LEU A 225 3.19 -1.45 -9.89
N VAL A 226 3.18 -0.12 -10.02
CA VAL A 226 2.46 0.78 -9.10
C VAL A 226 0.95 0.53 -9.15
N LEU A 227 0.36 0.28 -10.33
CA LEU A 227 -1.06 -0.06 -10.45
C LEU A 227 -1.40 -1.43 -9.85
N CYS A 228 -0.51 -2.42 -9.95
CA CYS A 228 -0.66 -3.70 -9.24
C CYS A 228 -0.63 -3.50 -7.72
N ALA A 229 0.30 -2.68 -7.23
CA ALA A 229 0.41 -2.32 -5.82
C ALA A 229 -0.84 -1.55 -5.33
N PHE A 230 -1.36 -0.59 -6.11
CA PHE A 230 -2.60 0.10 -5.78
C PHE A 230 -3.80 -0.86 -5.76
N GLY A 231 -3.99 -1.67 -6.80
CA GLY A 231 -5.13 -2.57 -6.90
C GLY A 231 -5.19 -3.58 -5.75
N SER A 232 -4.03 -4.15 -5.40
CA SER A 232 -3.90 -5.04 -4.24
C SER A 232 -4.09 -4.31 -2.91
N PHE A 233 -3.55 -3.10 -2.74
CA PHE A 233 -3.75 -2.31 -1.51
C PHE A 233 -5.22 -1.92 -1.30
N MET A 234 -5.93 -1.59 -2.38
CA MET A 234 -7.31 -1.12 -2.32
C MET A 234 -8.30 -2.24 -2.02
N PHE A 235 -8.14 -3.42 -2.63
CA PHE A 235 -9.19 -4.44 -2.66
C PHE A 235 -8.78 -5.82 -2.12
N SER A 236 -7.55 -6.03 -1.68
CA SER A 236 -7.18 -7.34 -1.11
C SER A 236 -7.88 -7.57 0.24
N TRP A 237 -8.15 -8.83 0.55
CA TRP A 237 -8.77 -9.27 1.82
C TRP A 237 -7.99 -8.78 3.04
N HIS A 238 -6.67 -8.88 2.97
CA HIS A 238 -5.80 -8.68 4.12
C HIS A 238 -4.65 -7.75 3.74
N VAL A 239 -4.86 -6.47 4.04
CA VAL A 239 -3.90 -5.40 3.75
C VAL A 239 -3.46 -4.75 5.05
N HIS A 240 -2.16 -4.61 5.21
CA HIS A 240 -1.57 -3.82 6.30
C HIS A 240 -1.35 -2.39 5.84
N GLU A 241 -1.42 -1.45 6.78
CA GLU A 241 -1.17 -0.01 6.58
C GLU A 241 0.18 0.22 5.88
N LYS A 242 1.22 -0.50 6.35
CA LYS A 242 2.59 -0.44 5.81
C LYS A 242 2.71 -0.85 4.34
N ALA A 243 1.71 -1.54 3.78
CA ALA A 243 1.73 -1.95 2.38
C ALA A 243 1.66 -0.74 1.41
N ILE A 244 1.21 0.43 1.89
CA ILE A 244 1.23 1.68 1.11
C ILE A 244 2.64 2.02 0.57
N LEU A 245 3.70 1.59 1.26
CA LEU A 245 5.08 1.79 0.83
C LEU A 245 5.41 1.08 -0.49
N LEU A 246 4.71 -0.01 -0.83
CA LEU A 246 4.84 -0.69 -2.13
C LEU A 246 4.35 0.17 -3.30
N ILE A 247 3.53 1.19 -3.01
CA ILE A 247 3.04 2.15 -3.99
C ILE A 247 3.97 3.36 -4.04
N ILE A 248 4.29 3.94 -2.88
CA ILE A 248 5.07 5.19 -2.78
C ILE A 248 6.49 5.00 -3.34
N LEU A 249 7.16 3.89 -3.04
CA LEU A 249 8.55 3.72 -3.43
C LEU A 249 8.75 3.64 -4.95
N PRO A 250 8.05 2.76 -5.71
CA PRO A 250 8.22 2.74 -7.16
C PRO A 250 7.68 4.00 -7.82
N LEU A 251 6.66 4.65 -7.24
CA LEU A 251 6.17 5.93 -7.75
C LEU A 251 7.20 7.06 -7.59
N SER A 252 8.07 7.00 -6.58
CA SER A 252 9.16 7.97 -6.43
C SER A 252 10.13 7.97 -7.62
N LEU A 253 10.27 6.84 -8.34
CA LEU A 253 11.03 6.78 -9.58
C LEU A 253 10.34 7.52 -10.73
N LEU A 254 9.00 7.56 -10.74
CA LEU A 254 8.23 8.21 -11.80
C LEU A 254 8.08 9.73 -11.61
N MET A 255 8.19 10.22 -10.37
CA MET A 255 7.95 11.64 -10.04
C MET A 255 8.87 12.61 -10.79
N LEU A 256 10.06 12.17 -11.20
CA LEU A 256 11.05 13.03 -11.86
C LEU A 256 10.78 13.25 -13.35
N TYR A 257 9.93 12.42 -13.98
CA TYR A 257 9.75 12.44 -15.44
C TYR A 257 8.62 13.37 -15.89
N LYS A 258 7.53 13.47 -15.12
CA LYS A 258 6.34 14.22 -15.52
C LYS A 258 5.74 14.97 -14.34
N LYS A 259 5.31 16.21 -14.61
CA LYS A 259 4.59 17.04 -13.64
C LYS A 259 3.38 16.36 -13.02
N LYS A 260 2.57 15.64 -13.82
CA LYS A 260 1.36 14.96 -13.33
C LYS A 260 1.68 13.78 -12.40
N ASP A 261 2.79 13.08 -12.65
CA ASP A 261 3.25 11.99 -11.79
C ASP A 261 3.86 12.55 -10.49
N ALA A 262 4.56 13.70 -10.57
CA ALA A 262 5.04 14.45 -9.40
C ALA A 262 3.89 14.93 -8.51
N GLN A 263 2.85 15.53 -9.10
CA GLN A 263 1.63 15.95 -8.37
C GLN A 263 1.00 14.78 -7.60
N LEU A 264 0.84 13.65 -8.28
CA LEU A 264 0.28 12.46 -7.64
C LEU A 264 1.18 11.95 -6.52
N PHE A 265 2.50 11.90 -6.76
CA PHE A 265 3.47 11.48 -5.76
C PHE A 265 3.40 12.35 -4.49
N LEU A 266 3.25 13.67 -4.63
CA LEU A 266 3.09 14.59 -3.49
C LEU A 266 1.84 14.27 -2.66
N VAL A 267 0.70 13.98 -3.30
CA VAL A 267 -0.54 13.63 -2.58
C VAL A 267 -0.39 12.28 -1.87
N ILE A 268 -0.02 11.23 -2.60
CA ILE A 268 0.00 9.86 -2.04
C ILE A 268 1.13 9.66 -1.03
N SER A 269 2.27 10.35 -1.19
CA SER A 269 3.34 10.32 -0.19
C SER A 269 2.90 11.00 1.09
N THR A 270 2.34 12.23 1.06
CA THR A 270 1.86 12.90 2.27
C THR A 270 0.77 12.08 2.98
N VAL A 271 -0.24 11.63 2.24
CA VAL A 271 -1.34 10.82 2.81
C VAL A 271 -0.84 9.48 3.33
N GLY A 272 0.02 8.81 2.57
CA GLY A 272 0.54 7.50 2.94
C GLY A 272 1.42 7.56 4.18
N HIS A 273 2.31 8.55 4.30
CA HIS A 273 3.11 8.72 5.53
C HIS A 273 2.23 9.09 6.73
N TYR A 274 1.24 9.98 6.55
CA TYR A 274 0.30 10.31 7.62
C TYR A 274 -0.51 9.10 8.08
N SER A 275 -0.94 8.23 7.16
CA SER A 275 -1.69 7.01 7.50
C SER A 275 -0.92 6.00 8.37
N LEU A 276 0.42 6.14 8.48
CA LEU A 276 1.26 5.32 9.34
C LEU A 276 1.38 5.88 10.77
N PHE A 277 0.86 7.08 11.05
CA PHE A 277 0.92 7.70 12.38
C PHE A 277 0.31 6.86 13.50
N PRO A 278 -0.81 6.15 13.29
CA PRO A 278 -1.35 5.23 14.28
C PRO A 278 -0.40 4.11 14.73
N LEU A 279 0.58 3.74 13.90
CA LEU A 279 1.57 2.71 14.25
C LEU A 279 2.58 3.21 15.28
N LEU A 280 2.82 4.53 15.30
CA LEU A 280 3.67 5.23 16.27
C LEU A 280 2.78 5.79 17.38
N TYR A 281 2.31 4.89 18.24
CA TYR A 281 1.28 5.18 19.25
C TYR A 281 1.83 5.76 20.54
N ARG A 282 3.16 5.74 20.76
CA ARG A 282 3.74 6.24 22.01
C ARG A 282 3.63 7.76 22.05
N GLN A 283 3.24 8.32 23.19
CA GLN A 283 3.07 9.77 23.36
C GLN A 283 4.38 10.53 23.12
N GLN A 284 5.52 9.93 23.48
CA GLN A 284 6.85 10.50 23.26
C GLN A 284 7.23 10.59 21.77
N GLU A 285 6.61 9.78 20.91
CA GLU A 285 6.89 9.72 19.47
C GLU A 285 6.09 10.75 18.67
N ILE A 286 5.07 11.38 19.27
CA ILE A 286 4.22 12.40 18.61
C ILE A 286 5.03 13.56 18.03
N PRO A 287 5.89 14.26 18.79
CA PRO A 287 6.68 15.36 18.22
C PRO A 287 7.61 14.86 17.11
N ILE A 288 8.18 13.65 17.26
CA ILE A 288 9.11 13.07 16.29
C ILE A 288 8.40 12.81 14.96
N LYS A 289 7.24 12.13 14.98
CA LYS A 289 6.52 11.78 13.75
C LYS A 289 5.96 13.02 13.03
N VAL A 290 5.48 14.01 13.78
CA VAL A 290 4.99 15.28 13.21
C VAL A 290 6.14 16.05 12.58
N CYS A 291 7.25 16.26 13.30
CA CYS A 291 8.42 16.96 12.77
C CYS A 291 8.99 16.25 11.53
N LEU A 292 9.08 14.91 11.55
CA LEU A 292 9.58 14.12 10.43
C LEU A 292 8.68 14.27 9.20
N LEU A 293 7.35 14.19 9.36
CA LEU A 293 6.42 14.40 8.25
C LEU A 293 6.51 15.83 7.71
N LEU A 294 6.58 16.84 8.57
CA LEU A 294 6.70 18.24 8.16
C LEU A 294 8.01 18.50 7.40
N ILE A 295 9.15 18.05 7.92
CA ILE A 295 10.45 18.20 7.24
C ILE A 295 10.42 17.50 5.88
N TYR A 296 9.94 16.25 5.83
CA TYR A 296 9.82 15.49 4.58
C TYR A 296 8.92 16.19 3.55
N THR A 297 7.72 16.62 3.97
CA THR A 297 6.75 17.27 3.08
C THR A 297 7.27 18.63 2.60
N LEU A 298 7.84 19.46 3.48
CA LEU A 298 8.42 20.74 3.08
C LEU A 298 9.56 20.55 2.07
N TYR A 299 10.46 19.59 2.34
CA TYR A 299 11.58 19.29 1.45
C TYR A 299 11.12 18.84 0.07
N ILE A 300 10.18 17.88 0.00
CA ILE A 300 9.76 17.30 -1.28
C ILE A 300 8.89 18.28 -2.10
N TYR A 301 8.04 19.08 -1.45
CA TYR A 301 7.25 20.12 -2.12
C TYR A 301 8.14 21.24 -2.65
N ALA A 302 9.14 21.68 -1.89
CA ALA A 302 10.10 22.68 -2.35
C ALA A 302 10.97 22.14 -3.51
N GLY A 303 11.47 20.90 -3.38
CA GLY A 303 12.30 20.25 -4.40
C GLY A 303 11.57 20.08 -5.74
N LEU A 304 10.39 19.45 -5.72
CA LEU A 304 9.58 19.26 -6.93
C LEU A 304 9.00 20.58 -7.45
N GLY A 305 8.66 21.52 -6.55
CA GLY A 305 8.32 22.92 -6.86
C GLY A 305 9.33 23.59 -7.77
N LYS A 306 10.59 23.57 -7.34
CA LYS A 306 11.71 24.15 -8.09
C LYS A 306 11.97 23.42 -9.40
N MET A 307 11.94 22.09 -9.42
CA MET A 307 12.17 21.30 -10.63
C MET A 307 11.16 21.55 -11.75
N PHE A 308 9.88 21.71 -11.40
CA PHE A 308 8.81 21.93 -12.38
C PHE A 308 8.40 23.41 -12.54
N GLY A 309 9.20 24.34 -11.99
CA GLY A 309 9.05 25.78 -12.21
C GLY A 309 7.79 26.40 -11.62
N PHE A 310 7.31 25.90 -10.47
CA PHE A 310 6.09 26.41 -9.85
C PHE A 310 6.40 27.12 -8.53
N SER A 311 5.88 28.35 -8.38
CA SER A 311 6.05 29.16 -7.18
C SER A 311 4.94 28.90 -6.16
N TRP A 312 5.24 29.20 -4.89
CA TRP A 312 4.27 29.13 -3.79
C TRP A 312 3.17 30.18 -4.02
N SER A 313 1.90 29.77 -3.89
CA SER A 313 0.75 30.68 -3.92
C SER A 313 0.00 30.56 -2.59
N TRP A 314 -0.58 31.67 -2.14
CA TRP A 314 -1.43 31.69 -0.93
C TRP A 314 -2.61 30.72 -1.00
N SER A 315 -3.10 30.42 -2.21
CA SER A 315 -4.30 29.59 -2.43
C SER A 315 -4.00 28.15 -2.83
N SER A 316 -2.74 27.81 -3.14
CA SER A 316 -2.38 26.48 -3.60
C SER A 316 -0.96 26.11 -3.21
N LEU A 317 -0.81 24.91 -2.65
CA LEU A 317 0.50 24.31 -2.42
C LEU A 317 1.23 24.10 -3.77
N PRO A 318 2.58 24.08 -3.76
CA PRO A 318 3.36 23.87 -4.97
C PRO A 318 2.91 22.65 -5.75
N LEU A 319 2.79 22.80 -7.08
CA LEU A 319 2.33 21.80 -8.05
C LEU A 319 0.87 21.38 -7.94
N LEU A 320 0.22 21.46 -6.78
CA LEU A 320 -1.11 20.90 -6.55
C LEU A 320 -2.23 21.83 -7.02
N SER A 321 -3.38 21.24 -7.34
CA SER A 321 -4.62 22.00 -7.53
C SER A 321 -5.14 22.58 -6.21
N GLN A 322 -6.05 23.55 -6.28
CA GLN A 322 -6.69 24.13 -5.09
C GLN A 322 -7.41 23.06 -4.25
N ALA A 323 -8.14 22.15 -4.90
CA ALA A 323 -8.85 21.05 -4.23
C ALA A 323 -7.88 20.08 -3.54
N GLU A 324 -6.78 19.70 -4.20
CA GLU A 324 -5.75 18.85 -3.60
C GLU A 324 -5.03 19.55 -2.45
N SER A 325 -4.78 20.85 -2.57
CA SER A 325 -4.16 21.66 -1.52
C SER A 325 -5.06 21.74 -0.29
N LEU A 326 -6.36 22.02 -0.48
CA LEU A 326 -7.35 22.04 0.60
C LEU A 326 -7.45 20.69 1.30
N TYR A 327 -7.42 19.59 0.53
CA TYR A 327 -7.39 18.24 1.08
C TYR A 327 -6.11 17.98 1.89
N ILE A 328 -4.92 18.32 1.38
CA ILE A 328 -3.69 18.12 2.17
C ILE A 328 -3.67 18.99 3.43
N LEU A 329 -4.15 20.23 3.36
CA LEU A 329 -4.27 21.11 4.52
C LEU A 329 -5.28 20.60 5.56
N GLY A 330 -6.30 19.85 5.14
CA GLY A 330 -7.26 19.21 6.03
C GLY A 330 -6.67 18.13 6.96
N LEU A 331 -5.45 17.65 6.69
CA LEU A 331 -4.72 16.77 7.61
C LEU A 331 -4.32 17.48 8.92
N VAL A 332 -4.11 18.80 8.89
CA VAL A 332 -3.72 19.58 10.07
C VAL A 332 -4.82 19.61 11.13
N PRO A 333 -6.06 20.04 10.84
CA PRO A 333 -7.13 20.01 11.83
C PRO A 333 -7.48 18.57 12.26
N LEU A 334 -7.30 17.58 11.39
CA LEU A 334 -7.47 16.16 11.75
C LEU A 334 -6.43 15.73 12.79
N GLU A 335 -5.16 16.10 12.62
CA GLU A 335 -4.11 15.78 13.58
C GLU A 335 -4.28 16.52 14.90
N LEU A 336 -4.68 17.79 14.85
CA LEU A 336 -5.05 18.54 16.06
C LEU A 336 -6.21 17.88 16.80
N TYR A 337 -7.19 17.37 16.05
CA TYR A 337 -8.29 16.63 16.64
C TYR A 337 -7.81 15.37 17.36
N ASN A 338 -7.01 14.55 16.67
CA ASN A 338 -6.52 13.28 17.16
C ASN A 338 -5.58 13.43 18.38
N SER A 339 -4.71 14.44 18.36
CA SER A 339 -3.68 14.61 19.39
C SER A 339 -4.17 15.37 20.63
N VAL A 340 -5.00 16.41 20.46
CA VAL A 340 -5.33 17.35 21.55
C VAL A 340 -6.83 17.38 21.84
N ILE A 341 -7.66 17.55 20.82
CA ILE A 341 -9.09 17.83 21.04
C ILE A 341 -9.82 16.58 21.58
N HIS A 342 -9.51 15.40 21.04
CA HIS A 342 -10.15 14.16 21.46
C HIS A 342 -9.86 13.82 22.93
N SER A 343 -8.61 14.02 23.37
CA SER A 343 -8.22 13.81 24.76
C SER A 343 -8.78 14.91 25.67
N ALA A 344 -8.78 16.17 25.24
CA ALA A 344 -9.32 17.31 26.01
C ALA A 344 -10.83 17.21 26.25
N LEU A 345 -11.60 16.63 25.32
CA LEU A 345 -13.06 16.44 25.45
C LEU A 345 -13.45 15.22 26.31
N GLY A 346 -12.49 14.44 26.83
CA GLY A 346 -12.78 13.21 27.59
C GLY A 346 -13.44 12.10 26.74
N LEU A 347 -13.38 12.21 25.42
CA LEU A 347 -13.98 11.24 24.49
C LEU A 347 -13.21 9.91 24.43
N SER A 348 -11.98 9.88 24.95
CA SER A 348 -11.12 8.71 24.99
C SER A 348 -11.75 7.51 25.71
N GLU A 349 -12.58 7.75 26.74
CA GLU A 349 -13.25 6.68 27.49
C GLU A 349 -14.49 6.15 26.77
N ARG A 350 -15.20 7.00 26.02
CA ARG A 350 -16.45 6.63 25.33
C ARG A 350 -16.21 6.08 23.92
N LEU A 351 -15.24 6.62 23.20
CA LEU A 351 -14.99 6.36 21.78
C LEU A 351 -13.48 6.20 21.47
N PRO A 352 -12.80 5.21 22.05
CA PRO A 352 -11.35 5.06 21.94
C PRO A 352 -10.84 4.87 20.49
N PHE A 353 -11.65 4.29 19.60
CA PHE A 353 -11.26 3.99 18.22
C PHE A 353 -11.66 5.07 17.20
N LEU A 354 -12.32 6.15 17.63
CA LEU A 354 -12.78 7.20 16.71
C LEU A 354 -11.63 7.95 16.01
N PRO A 355 -10.55 8.35 16.69
CA PRO A 355 -9.40 9.00 16.03
C PRO A 355 -8.78 8.13 14.93
N LEU A 356 -8.68 6.83 15.19
CA LEU A 356 -8.18 5.83 14.25
C LEU A 356 -9.09 5.73 13.03
N LEU A 357 -10.40 5.61 13.25
CA LEU A 357 -11.41 5.58 12.19
C LEU A 357 -11.34 6.82 11.30
N LEU A 358 -11.29 8.02 11.89
CA LEU A 358 -11.24 9.28 11.15
C LEU A 358 -9.98 9.40 10.30
N THR A 359 -8.83 9.03 10.87
CA THR A 359 -7.54 9.01 10.17
C THR A 359 -7.59 8.07 8.97
N SER A 360 -8.05 6.84 9.17
CA SER A 360 -8.14 5.84 8.12
C SER A 360 -9.15 6.22 7.03
N PHE A 361 -10.31 6.76 7.41
CA PHE A 361 -11.33 7.21 6.47
C PHE A 361 -10.83 8.38 5.61
N TYR A 362 -10.25 9.41 6.26
CA TYR A 362 -9.72 10.57 5.55
C TYR A 362 -8.63 10.15 4.55
N CYS A 363 -7.68 9.31 5.00
CA CYS A 363 -6.63 8.81 4.14
C CYS A 363 -7.15 7.92 3.02
N ALA A 364 -8.16 7.08 3.27
CA ALA A 364 -8.75 6.21 2.26
C ALA A 364 -9.35 7.01 1.09
N VAL A 365 -9.94 8.18 1.36
CA VAL A 365 -10.41 9.09 0.31
C VAL A 365 -9.25 9.57 -0.56
N GLY A 366 -8.14 10.03 0.04
CA GLY A 366 -6.97 10.48 -0.72
C GLY A 366 -6.27 9.37 -1.51
N VAL A 367 -6.18 8.17 -0.94
CA VAL A 367 -5.62 7.00 -1.64
C VAL A 367 -6.51 6.60 -2.82
N THR A 368 -7.84 6.58 -2.62
CA THR A 368 -8.81 6.25 -3.69
C THR A 368 -8.74 7.27 -4.82
N TYR A 369 -8.73 8.57 -4.49
CA TYR A 369 -8.53 9.65 -5.46
C TYR A 369 -7.24 9.47 -6.25
N SER A 370 -6.14 9.19 -5.55
CA SER A 370 -4.82 8.98 -6.15
C SER A 370 -4.80 7.77 -7.08
N TRP A 371 -5.42 6.66 -6.68
CA TRP A 371 -5.53 5.46 -7.50
C TRP A 371 -6.28 5.73 -8.81
N ILE A 372 -7.48 6.32 -8.73
CA ILE A 372 -8.29 6.66 -9.91
C ILE A 372 -7.52 7.61 -10.83
N LYS A 373 -6.92 8.67 -10.27
CA LYS A 373 -6.11 9.63 -11.04
C LYS A 373 -4.93 8.94 -11.72
N PHE A 374 -4.18 8.08 -11.03
CA PHE A 374 -3.05 7.37 -11.62
C PHE A 374 -3.46 6.41 -12.73
N TYR A 375 -4.59 5.73 -12.54
CA TYR A 375 -5.19 4.87 -13.55
C TYR A 375 -5.46 5.67 -14.81
N TRP A 376 -6.19 6.77 -14.69
CA TRP A 376 -6.53 7.65 -15.80
C TRP A 376 -5.28 8.20 -16.51
N LEU A 377 -4.29 8.68 -15.76
CA LEU A 377 -3.02 9.17 -16.32
C LEU A 377 -2.28 8.11 -17.13
N THR A 378 -2.32 6.85 -16.67
CA THR A 378 -1.64 5.73 -17.34
C THR A 378 -2.34 5.35 -18.65
N PHE A 379 -3.67 5.39 -18.68
CA PHE A 379 -4.45 5.07 -19.87
C PHE A 379 -4.42 6.17 -20.93
N GLN A 380 -4.36 7.43 -20.52
CA GLN A 380 -4.28 8.57 -21.43
C GLN A 380 -2.90 8.79 -22.07
N GLU A 381 -1.89 8.07 -21.60
CA GLU A 381 -0.53 8.23 -22.09
C GLU A 381 -0.43 7.86 -23.58
N LYS A 382 -0.31 8.88 -24.44
CA LYS A 382 -0.04 8.74 -25.87
C LYS A 382 1.35 8.12 -26.06
N PRO A 383 1.55 7.24 -27.07
CA PRO A 383 2.88 6.75 -27.39
C PRO A 383 3.79 7.95 -27.68
N ARG A 384 4.99 8.00 -27.08
CA ARG A 384 6.02 8.92 -27.54
C ARG A 384 6.26 8.56 -29.01
N LYS A 385 6.00 9.51 -29.92
CA LYS A 385 6.67 9.48 -31.23
C LYS A 385 8.15 9.50 -30.88
N THR A 386 8.89 8.53 -31.39
CA THR A 386 10.35 8.49 -31.31
C THR A 386 10.86 9.80 -31.89
N GLU A 387 11.07 10.81 -31.04
CA GLU A 387 11.94 11.93 -31.38
C GLU A 387 13.30 11.31 -31.62
N GLY A 388 13.83 11.57 -32.82
CA GLY A 388 15.01 10.92 -33.35
C GLY A 388 16.15 10.96 -32.36
N LYS A 389 16.98 9.91 -32.43
CA LYS A 389 18.36 9.94 -31.93
C LYS A 389 18.98 11.30 -32.28
N MET A 390 19.04 12.22 -31.32
CA MET A 390 19.97 13.34 -31.42
C MET A 390 21.33 12.77 -31.05
N GLN A 391 22.23 12.93 -32.02
CA GLN A 391 23.62 12.49 -32.08
C GLN A 391 24.46 13.07 -30.94
#